data_AF-D5GLV3-F1
#
_entry.id   AF-D5GLV3-F1
#
_cell.length_a   1.000
_cell.length_b   1.000
_cell.length_c   1.000
_cell.angle_alpha   90.00
_cell.angle_beta   90.00
_cell.angle_gamma   90.00
#
_symmetry.space_group_name_H-M   'P 1'
#
loop_
_entity.id
_entity.type
_entity.pdbx_description
1 polymer ?
#
loop_
_entity_poly.entity_id
_entity_poly.type
_entity_poly.pdbx_seq_one_letter_code
_entity_poly.pdbx_strand_id
1 'polypeptide(L)'
;MRSSTSSPSTPQTESTTPTSDQLKADNIIISSLAGKYITHTQPPSSTSSLLLSDISTSIILFPTTRTPLFSSAAVKSVTNTLLFLSGAINGPIHLTSLSNTTVLVACQQFRMHDSKNLDVYLLCSSRPIIEDCSGIRFAPLDVDAGGEWESVKNLWDQVDDFKWLKSGHSPNWEVMGEKERIGRGEWEDVRAWRIGDGNEEREEEAVRGVLGRYVRGVE
;
A
#
# COMPACT_ATOMS: atom_id res chain seq x y z
N MET A 1 -61.68 -31.10 -46.06
CA MET A 1 -60.61 -30.23 -46.58
C MET A 1 -60.47 -29.02 -45.66
N ARG A 2 -59.22 -28.63 -45.38
CA ARG A 2 -58.73 -27.59 -44.44
C ARG A 2 -58.22 -28.11 -43.08
N SER A 3 -56.95 -28.52 -43.13
CA SER A 3 -55.85 -28.30 -42.17
C SER A 3 -55.85 -26.84 -41.63
N SER A 4 -55.33 -26.45 -40.44
CA SER A 4 -54.18 -26.93 -39.67
C SER A 4 -54.17 -26.33 -38.24
N THR A 5 -53.63 -27.12 -37.29
CA THR A 5 -52.66 -26.76 -36.22
C THR A 5 -53.01 -25.76 -35.10
N SER A 6 -53.18 -26.29 -33.89
CA SER A 6 -52.97 -25.60 -32.61
C SER A 6 -52.05 -26.46 -31.71
N SER A 7 -51.02 -25.83 -31.15
CA SER A 7 -49.91 -26.40 -30.39
C SER A 7 -50.32 -27.08 -29.07
N PRO A 8 -49.62 -28.14 -28.62
CA PRO A 8 -49.62 -28.57 -27.24
C PRO A 8 -48.36 -28.12 -26.48
N SER A 9 -48.59 -27.72 -25.24
CA SER A 9 -47.65 -27.32 -24.19
C SER A 9 -46.96 -28.52 -23.51
N THR A 10 -45.63 -28.41 -23.36
CA THR A 10 -44.69 -28.98 -22.36
C THR A 10 -44.67 -30.51 -22.10
N PRO A 11 -43.46 -31.10 -22.05
CA PRO A 11 -42.92 -31.48 -20.74
C PRO A 11 -41.48 -31.02 -20.50
N GLN A 12 -41.18 -30.77 -19.22
CA GLN A 12 -39.89 -30.41 -18.67
C GLN A 12 -38.79 -31.41 -19.04
N THR A 13 -37.60 -30.89 -19.32
CA THR A 13 -36.35 -31.64 -19.21
C THR A 13 -35.35 -30.70 -18.57
N GLU A 14 -35.03 -30.99 -17.30
CA GLU A 14 -33.92 -30.39 -16.58
C GLU A 14 -32.62 -30.69 -17.33
N SER A 15 -31.89 -29.65 -17.71
CA SER A 15 -30.50 -29.75 -18.15
C SER A 15 -29.71 -28.71 -17.38
N THR A 16 -28.93 -29.22 -16.46
CA THR A 16 -28.00 -28.57 -15.56
C THR A 16 -26.68 -28.26 -16.27
N THR A 17 -26.25 -26.99 -16.34
CA THR A 17 -24.86 -26.50 -16.20
C THR A 17 -24.76 -25.00 -16.55
N PRO A 18 -23.73 -24.26 -16.11
CA PRO A 18 -23.15 -24.20 -14.78
C PRO A 18 -23.30 -22.78 -14.18
N THR A 19 -23.44 -22.70 -12.86
CA THR A 19 -23.20 -21.47 -12.10
C THR A 19 -21.77 -21.02 -12.37
N SER A 20 -21.61 -19.86 -13.04
CA SER A 20 -20.32 -19.17 -13.09
C SER A 20 -19.94 -18.81 -11.67
N ASP A 21 -19.00 -19.55 -11.09
CA ASP A 21 -18.28 -19.18 -9.86
C ASP A 21 -17.75 -17.76 -10.02
N GLN A 22 -18.41 -16.81 -9.35
CA GLN A 22 -17.81 -15.51 -9.12
C GLN A 22 -16.61 -15.73 -8.21
N LEU A 23 -15.41 -15.51 -8.75
CA LEU A 23 -14.18 -15.39 -7.97
C LEU A 23 -14.43 -14.31 -6.90
N LYS A 24 -14.68 -14.73 -5.65
CA LYS A 24 -14.61 -13.83 -4.50
C LYS A 24 -13.16 -13.40 -4.38
N ALA A 25 -12.90 -12.12 -4.66
CA ALA A 25 -11.62 -11.52 -4.31
C ALA A 25 -11.52 -11.50 -2.78
N ASP A 26 -10.75 -12.42 -2.21
CA ASP A 26 -10.47 -12.44 -0.79
C ASP A 26 -9.52 -11.28 -0.46
N ASN A 27 -10.05 -10.24 0.18
CA ASN A 27 -9.27 -9.07 0.59
C ASN A 27 -8.43 -9.38 1.84
N ILE A 28 -7.20 -8.90 1.87
CA ILE A 28 -6.37 -8.99 3.09
C ILE A 28 -6.65 -7.76 3.95
N ILE A 29 -7.02 -8.01 5.20
CA ILE A 29 -7.24 -6.97 6.21
C ILE A 29 -6.27 -7.21 7.35
N ILE A 30 -5.45 -6.20 7.66
CA ILE A 30 -4.54 -6.18 8.80
C ILE A 30 -4.93 -4.97 9.63
N SER A 31 -5.37 -5.19 10.86
CA SER A 31 -5.86 -4.10 11.70
C SER A 31 -5.62 -4.28 13.18
N SER A 32 -5.74 -3.18 13.93
CA SER A 32 -5.71 -3.17 15.40
C SER A 32 -4.38 -3.71 15.96
N LEU A 33 -3.27 -3.18 15.45
CA LEU A 33 -1.92 -3.61 15.81
C LEU A 33 -1.16 -2.49 16.53
N ALA A 34 -0.35 -2.90 17.51
CA ALA A 34 0.57 -2.03 18.23
C ALA A 34 1.86 -2.77 18.52
N GLY A 35 3.01 -2.16 18.23
CA GLY A 35 4.31 -2.72 18.64
C GLY A 35 4.76 -3.95 17.84
N LYS A 36 4.19 -4.22 16.66
CA LYS A 36 4.39 -5.50 15.96
C LYS A 36 5.26 -5.37 14.72
N TYR A 37 6.01 -6.44 14.41
CA TYR A 37 6.60 -6.65 13.10
C TYR A 37 5.82 -7.70 12.33
N ILE A 38 5.31 -7.33 11.17
CA ILE A 38 4.58 -8.24 10.29
C ILE A 38 5.30 -8.35 8.96
N THR A 39 5.62 -9.58 8.60
CA THR A 39 5.98 -9.97 7.24
C THR A 39 4.88 -10.87 6.69
N HIS A 40 4.22 -10.46 5.60
CA HIS A 40 3.16 -11.25 4.98
C HIS A 40 3.52 -11.59 3.55
N THR A 41 3.41 -12.87 3.16
CA THR A 41 4.09 -13.35 1.96
C THR A 41 3.18 -13.76 0.82
N GLN A 42 1.89 -14.05 1.03
CA GLN A 42 1.01 -14.46 -0.08
C GLN A 42 -0.46 -14.04 0.11
N PRO A 43 -1.01 -13.26 -0.84
CA PRO A 43 -2.44 -13.09 -0.96
C PRO A 43 -3.11 -14.36 -1.50
N PRO A 44 -4.40 -14.58 -1.18
CA PRO A 44 -5.17 -15.69 -1.72
C PRO A 44 -5.40 -15.60 -3.25
N SER A 45 -5.31 -14.40 -3.84
CA SER A 45 -5.45 -14.18 -5.28
C SER A 45 -4.67 -12.96 -5.77
N SER A 46 -4.36 -12.87 -7.07
CA SER A 46 -3.73 -11.70 -7.70
C SER A 46 -4.66 -10.48 -7.85
N THR A 47 -5.96 -10.63 -7.57
CA THR A 47 -6.95 -9.53 -7.63
C THR A 47 -7.27 -8.93 -6.26
N SER A 48 -6.73 -9.51 -5.19
CA SER A 48 -7.01 -9.11 -3.81
C SER A 48 -6.64 -7.64 -3.57
N SER A 49 -7.43 -6.96 -2.72
CA SER A 49 -7.07 -5.65 -2.19
C SER A 49 -6.51 -5.78 -0.77
N LEU A 50 -5.70 -4.80 -0.37
CA LEU A 50 -5.12 -4.70 0.96
C LEU A 50 -5.81 -3.57 1.76
N LEU A 51 -6.23 -3.87 2.98
CA LEU A 51 -6.65 -2.88 3.97
C LEU A 51 -5.73 -2.95 5.19
N LEU A 52 -5.03 -1.85 5.47
CA LEU A 52 -4.28 -1.64 6.71
C LEU A 52 -5.03 -0.60 7.55
N SER A 53 -5.46 -0.93 8.77
CA SER A 53 -6.17 0.05 9.61
C SER A 53 -5.86 -0.02 11.10
N ASP A 54 -5.83 1.13 11.76
CA ASP A 54 -5.67 1.22 13.22
C ASP A 54 -4.38 0.54 13.69
N ILE A 55 -3.24 1.01 13.15
CA ILE A 55 -1.91 0.44 13.36
C ILE A 55 -1.02 1.49 14.00
N SER A 56 -0.27 1.10 15.03
CA SER A 56 0.64 1.99 15.74
C SER A 56 1.98 1.32 16.01
N THR A 57 3.08 2.07 16.00
CA THR A 57 4.40 1.61 16.47
C THR A 57 4.77 0.26 15.86
N SER A 58 4.62 0.10 14.55
CA SER A 58 4.74 -1.21 13.89
C SER A 58 5.61 -1.13 12.64
N ILE A 59 6.09 -2.28 12.20
CA ILE A 59 6.78 -2.43 10.92
C ILE A 59 5.98 -3.45 10.11
N ILE A 60 5.47 -3.03 8.96
CA ILE A 60 4.71 -3.90 8.06
C ILE A 60 5.47 -4.01 6.76
N LEU A 61 5.86 -5.23 6.43
CA LEU A 61 6.63 -5.54 5.25
C LEU A 61 5.90 -6.56 4.39
N PHE A 62 5.78 -6.22 3.12
CA PHE A 62 5.41 -7.17 2.07
C PHE A 62 6.64 -7.42 1.18
N PRO A 63 6.97 -8.69 0.89
CA PRO A 63 8.12 -9.00 0.06
C PRO A 63 7.91 -8.49 -1.36
N THR A 64 8.98 -8.06 -2.00
CA THR A 64 8.96 -7.79 -3.44
C THR A 64 8.86 -9.12 -4.17
N THR A 65 7.88 -9.25 -5.03
CA THR A 65 7.65 -10.40 -5.90
C THR A 65 7.70 -9.96 -7.36
N ARG A 66 7.94 -10.91 -8.28
CA ARG A 66 7.95 -10.61 -9.72
C ARG A 66 6.61 -10.06 -10.20
N THR A 67 5.51 -10.57 -9.64
CA THR A 67 4.15 -10.08 -9.85
C THR A 67 3.64 -9.45 -8.56
N PRO A 68 3.09 -8.23 -8.57
CA PRO A 68 2.55 -7.59 -7.38
C PRO A 68 1.46 -8.41 -6.70
N LEU A 69 1.31 -8.22 -5.39
CA LEU A 69 0.42 -9.00 -4.53
C LEU A 69 -1.03 -8.49 -4.59
N PHE A 70 -1.22 -7.18 -4.72
CA PHE A 70 -2.52 -6.54 -4.57
C PHE A 70 -2.86 -5.65 -5.76
N SER A 71 -4.13 -5.65 -6.14
CA SER A 71 -4.66 -4.73 -7.17
C SER A 71 -4.83 -3.30 -6.65
N SER A 72 -4.96 -3.12 -5.33
CA SER A 72 -5.13 -1.82 -4.69
C SER A 72 -4.84 -1.92 -3.18
N ALA A 73 -4.62 -0.77 -2.54
CA ALA A 73 -4.49 -0.68 -1.10
C ALA A 73 -5.24 0.53 -0.51
N ALA A 74 -5.81 0.33 0.68
CA ALA A 74 -6.28 1.39 1.54
C ALA A 74 -5.55 1.30 2.89
N VAL A 75 -5.02 2.42 3.37
CA VAL A 75 -4.29 2.53 4.63
C VAL A 75 -4.91 3.65 5.44
N LYS A 76 -5.40 3.34 6.65
CA LYS A 76 -6.18 4.27 7.47
C LYS A 76 -5.73 4.27 8.91
N SER A 77 -5.65 5.43 9.56
CA SER A 77 -5.36 5.53 10.99
C SER A 77 -4.05 4.82 11.38
N VAL A 78 -2.94 5.17 10.72
CA VAL A 78 -1.63 4.56 10.98
C VAL A 78 -0.66 5.58 11.58
N THR A 79 0.00 5.22 12.67
CA THR A 79 0.95 6.11 13.37
C THR A 79 2.26 5.43 13.74
N ASN A 80 3.36 6.19 13.78
CA ASN A 80 4.67 5.72 14.22
C ASN A 80 5.07 4.40 13.54
N THR A 81 4.89 4.29 12.23
CA THR A 81 4.97 3.00 11.53
C THR A 81 5.89 3.07 10.32
N LEU A 82 6.53 1.96 10.00
CA LEU A 82 7.24 1.76 8.74
C LEU A 82 6.43 0.82 7.85
N LEU A 83 5.97 1.32 6.70
CA LEU A 83 5.25 0.56 5.69
C LEU A 83 6.17 0.29 4.50
N PHE A 84 6.52 -0.97 4.29
CA PHE A 84 7.36 -1.42 3.20
C PHE A 84 6.52 -2.18 2.15
N LEU A 85 6.07 -1.45 1.13
CA LEU A 85 5.14 -1.87 0.08
C LEU A 85 5.75 -1.72 -1.34
N SER A 86 7.08 -1.76 -1.47
CA SER A 86 7.81 -1.33 -2.66
C SER A 86 7.43 -2.04 -3.96
N GLY A 87 6.88 -3.26 -3.91
CA GLY A 87 6.38 -4.00 -5.08
C GLY A 87 5.03 -4.68 -4.84
N ALA A 88 4.37 -4.35 -3.73
CA ALA A 88 3.20 -5.11 -3.28
C ALA A 88 1.93 -4.72 -4.04
N ILE A 89 1.84 -3.50 -4.57
CA ILE A 89 0.60 -2.92 -5.11
C ILE A 89 0.75 -2.72 -6.62
N ASN A 90 -0.24 -3.15 -7.41
CA ASN A 90 -0.37 -2.87 -8.84
C ASN A 90 -1.62 -2.05 -9.14
N GLY A 91 -1.72 -0.86 -8.56
CA GLY A 91 -2.89 -0.01 -8.74
C GLY A 91 -2.91 1.18 -7.81
N PRO A 92 -4.10 1.68 -7.45
CA PRO A 92 -4.23 2.81 -6.54
C PRO A 92 -3.89 2.44 -5.09
N ILE A 93 -3.25 3.38 -4.40
CA ILE A 93 -3.13 3.38 -2.95
C ILE A 93 -3.78 4.65 -2.37
N HIS A 94 -4.64 4.47 -1.38
CA HIS A 94 -5.27 5.54 -0.62
C HIS A 94 -4.78 5.54 0.82
N LEU A 95 -4.21 6.66 1.26
CA LEU A 95 -3.66 6.84 2.61
C LEU A 95 -4.48 7.91 3.33
N THR A 96 -5.02 7.61 4.50
CA THR A 96 -5.88 8.55 5.24
C THR A 96 -5.60 8.54 6.74
N SER A 97 -5.42 9.71 7.34
CA SER A 97 -5.16 9.84 8.79
C SER A 97 -3.88 9.12 9.21
N LEU A 98 -2.78 9.37 8.47
CA LEU A 98 -1.46 8.87 8.84
C LEU A 98 -0.67 9.93 9.61
N SER A 99 0.14 9.52 10.57
CA SER A 99 1.09 10.41 11.23
C SER A 99 2.42 9.74 11.56
N ASN A 100 3.53 10.48 11.48
CA ASN A 100 4.86 9.97 11.87
C ASN A 100 5.11 8.59 11.22
N THR A 101 5.04 8.51 9.91
CA THR A 101 5.08 7.21 9.21
C THR A 101 6.00 7.32 8.00
N THR A 102 6.78 6.27 7.79
CA THR A 102 7.59 6.15 6.58
C THR A 102 6.96 5.12 5.65
N VAL A 103 6.76 5.49 4.39
CA VAL A 103 6.10 4.65 3.40
C VAL A 103 7.02 4.45 2.21
N LEU A 104 7.36 3.21 1.91
CA LEU A 104 8.02 2.81 0.67
C LEU A 104 6.99 2.12 -0.22
N VAL A 105 6.70 2.66 -1.40
CA VAL A 105 5.65 2.09 -2.25
C VAL A 105 5.90 2.36 -3.74
N ALA A 106 5.67 1.35 -4.56
CA ALA A 106 5.41 1.52 -5.98
C ALA A 106 3.91 1.36 -6.25
N CYS A 107 3.31 2.25 -7.02
CA CYS A 107 1.88 2.24 -7.31
C CYS A 107 1.55 2.97 -8.61
N GLN A 108 0.32 2.76 -9.11
CA GLN A 108 -0.14 3.47 -10.31
C GLN A 108 -0.64 4.86 -9.95
N GLN A 109 -1.36 4.97 -8.83
CA GLN A 109 -2.00 6.19 -8.36
C GLN A 109 -1.80 6.32 -6.86
N PHE A 110 -1.26 7.45 -6.43
CA PHE A 110 -1.02 7.75 -5.02
C PHE A 110 -1.97 8.86 -4.57
N ARG A 111 -2.78 8.61 -3.53
CA ARG A 111 -3.58 9.66 -2.88
C ARG A 111 -3.40 9.62 -1.38
N MET A 112 -3.15 10.78 -0.79
CA MET A 112 -3.03 10.95 0.65
C MET A 112 -3.98 12.04 1.15
N HIS A 113 -4.63 11.78 2.27
CA HIS A 113 -5.58 12.69 2.89
C HIS A 113 -5.33 12.79 4.41
N ASP A 114 -5.55 13.96 5.01
CA ASP A 114 -5.53 14.16 6.47
C ASP A 114 -4.28 13.56 7.14
N SER A 115 -3.09 13.77 6.57
CA SER A 115 -1.87 13.10 7.03
C SER A 115 -0.75 14.07 7.36
N LYS A 116 0.08 13.75 8.37
CA LYS A 116 1.07 14.68 8.91
C LYS A 116 2.41 14.04 9.24
N ASN A 117 3.51 14.71 8.89
CA ASN A 117 4.86 14.24 9.21
C ASN A 117 5.15 12.84 8.64
N LEU A 118 5.11 12.71 7.32
CA LEU A 118 5.42 11.46 6.62
C LEU A 118 6.67 11.61 5.76
N ASP A 119 7.43 10.52 5.67
CA ASP A 119 8.47 10.33 4.66
C ASP A 119 8.00 9.29 3.66
N VAL A 120 7.95 9.66 2.37
CA VAL A 120 7.39 8.82 1.31
C VAL A 120 8.45 8.57 0.25
N TYR A 121 8.92 7.33 0.16
CA TYR A 121 9.77 6.85 -0.91
C TYR A 121 8.86 6.24 -1.98
N LEU A 122 8.72 6.94 -3.10
CA LEU A 122 7.65 6.69 -4.05
C LEU A 122 8.19 6.33 -5.44
N LEU A 123 7.57 5.31 -6.03
CA LEU A 123 7.49 5.13 -7.47
C LEU A 123 6.01 5.24 -7.88
N CYS A 124 5.67 6.26 -8.66
CA CYS A 124 4.29 6.46 -9.11
C CYS A 124 4.23 6.71 -10.62
N SER A 125 3.37 5.99 -11.34
CA SER A 125 3.20 6.16 -12.79
C SER A 125 2.34 7.39 -13.14
N SER A 126 1.57 7.90 -12.19
CA SER A 126 0.82 9.17 -12.27
C SER A 126 1.36 10.23 -11.31
N ARG A 127 0.88 11.47 -11.44
CA ARG A 127 1.10 12.53 -10.45
C ARG A 127 0.49 12.11 -9.10
N PRO A 128 1.24 12.14 -7.99
CA PRO A 128 0.69 11.91 -6.65
C PRO A 128 -0.23 13.06 -6.25
N ILE A 129 -1.27 12.77 -5.46
CA ILE A 129 -2.21 13.78 -4.96
C ILE A 129 -2.20 13.77 -3.44
N ILE A 130 -2.14 14.95 -2.82
CA ILE A 130 -2.33 15.13 -1.38
C ILE A 130 -3.46 16.12 -1.09
N GLU A 131 -4.13 15.98 0.04
CA GLU A 131 -5.19 16.88 0.52
C GLU A 131 -5.19 16.91 2.05
N ASP A 132 -5.36 18.10 2.67
CA ASP A 132 -5.31 18.26 4.14
C ASP A 132 -4.06 17.65 4.80
N CYS A 133 -2.92 17.70 4.11
CA CYS A 133 -1.67 17.14 4.60
C CYS A 133 -0.71 18.22 5.10
N SER A 134 0.29 17.84 5.91
CA SER A 134 1.38 18.74 6.32
C SER A 134 2.68 18.00 6.64
N GLY A 135 3.82 18.62 6.34
CA GLY A 135 5.14 18.05 6.65
C GLY A 135 5.44 16.74 5.91
N ILE A 136 4.96 16.60 4.67
CA ILE A 136 5.20 15.42 3.84
C ILE A 136 6.49 15.58 3.06
N ARG A 137 7.40 14.61 3.12
CA ARG A 137 8.65 14.64 2.34
C ARG A 137 8.68 13.50 1.36
N PHE A 138 8.85 13.80 0.09
CA PHE A 138 8.93 12.78 -0.97
C PHE A 138 10.38 12.52 -1.37
N ALA A 139 10.69 11.25 -1.64
CA ALA A 139 11.95 10.78 -2.19
C ALA A 139 11.66 9.73 -3.29
N PRO A 140 12.57 9.52 -4.25
CA PRO A 140 12.42 8.43 -5.19
C PRO A 140 12.57 7.09 -4.46
N LEU A 141 11.75 6.10 -4.84
CA LEU A 141 11.93 4.73 -4.41
C LEU A 141 13.16 4.12 -5.09
N ASP A 142 14.26 3.94 -4.34
CA ASP A 142 15.54 3.39 -4.82
C ASP A 142 15.79 1.96 -4.31
N VAL A 143 14.74 1.15 -4.27
CA VAL A 143 14.79 -0.27 -3.89
C VAL A 143 14.08 -1.10 -4.95
N ASP A 144 14.30 -2.42 -4.96
CA ASP A 144 13.62 -3.28 -5.93
C ASP A 144 12.09 -3.29 -5.70
N ALA A 145 11.37 -2.92 -6.76
CA ALA A 145 9.92 -2.90 -6.84
C ALA A 145 9.35 -4.10 -7.62
N GLY A 146 10.21 -4.91 -8.28
CA GLY A 146 9.80 -6.03 -9.11
C GLY A 146 9.56 -5.65 -10.57
N GLY A 147 9.49 -6.67 -11.43
CA GLY A 147 9.55 -6.53 -12.89
C GLY A 147 8.49 -5.64 -13.53
N GLU A 148 7.29 -5.54 -12.94
CA GLU A 148 6.23 -4.63 -13.43
C GLU A 148 6.64 -3.15 -13.38
N TRP A 149 7.58 -2.78 -12.50
CA TRP A 149 7.94 -1.40 -12.21
C TRP A 149 9.24 -0.93 -12.87
N GLU A 150 10.02 -1.82 -13.50
CA GLU A 150 11.36 -1.54 -14.04
C GLU A 150 11.37 -0.45 -15.13
N SER A 151 10.30 -0.34 -15.92
CA SER A 151 10.21 0.60 -17.06
C SER A 151 9.25 1.77 -16.82
N VAL A 152 8.77 1.93 -15.59
CA VAL A 152 7.78 2.96 -15.26
C VAL A 152 8.47 4.31 -15.09
N LYS A 153 7.99 5.34 -15.80
CA LYS A 153 8.40 6.72 -15.56
C LYS A 153 7.93 7.13 -14.16
N ASN A 154 8.87 7.39 -13.26
CA ASN A 154 8.56 7.78 -11.90
C ASN A 154 8.22 9.27 -11.79
N LEU A 155 7.00 9.59 -11.35
CA LEU A 155 6.48 10.95 -11.14
C LEU A 155 6.40 11.35 -9.66
N TRP A 156 7.20 10.70 -8.79
CA TRP A 156 7.21 10.91 -7.33
C TRP A 156 7.33 12.37 -6.86
N ASP A 157 7.96 13.24 -7.65
CA ASP A 157 8.20 14.66 -7.34
C ASP A 157 7.17 15.61 -7.98
N GLN A 158 6.17 15.09 -8.69
CA GLN A 158 5.13 15.88 -9.36
C GLN A 158 3.83 15.88 -8.56
N VAL A 159 3.91 16.27 -7.28
CA VAL A 159 2.80 16.16 -6.34
C VAL A 159 1.82 17.32 -6.52
N ASP A 160 0.54 16.99 -6.67
CA ASP A 160 -0.57 17.93 -6.68
C ASP A 160 -1.19 18.04 -5.28
N ASP A 161 -1.09 19.22 -4.66
CA ASP A 161 -1.79 19.52 -3.41
C ASP A 161 -3.16 20.13 -3.73
N PHE A 162 -4.20 19.33 -3.53
CA PHE A 162 -5.56 19.64 -3.98
C PHE A 162 -6.15 20.91 -3.34
N LYS A 163 -5.75 21.25 -2.11
CA LYS A 163 -6.27 22.44 -1.41
C LYS A 163 -5.33 23.64 -1.47
N TRP A 164 -4.16 23.50 -2.08
CA TRP A 164 -3.27 24.63 -2.31
C TRP A 164 -3.65 25.40 -3.57
N LEU A 165 -4.59 26.33 -3.43
CA LEU A 165 -5.09 27.16 -4.53
C LEU A 165 -4.22 28.39 -4.85
N LYS A 166 -3.08 28.55 -4.17
CA LYS A 166 -2.20 29.71 -4.32
C LYS A 166 -1.15 29.45 -5.40
N SER A 167 -0.58 30.52 -5.94
CA SER A 167 0.58 30.43 -6.83
C SER A 167 1.82 29.94 -6.09
N GLY A 168 2.63 29.12 -6.76
CA GLY A 168 3.90 28.62 -6.23
C GLY A 168 3.76 27.28 -5.50
N HIS A 169 4.87 26.82 -4.95
CA HIS A 169 4.96 25.51 -4.31
C HIS A 169 4.13 25.45 -3.02
N SER A 170 3.42 24.35 -2.80
CA SER A 170 2.69 24.13 -1.55
C SER A 170 3.67 23.98 -0.37
N PRO A 171 3.39 24.56 0.81
CA PRO A 171 4.21 24.34 2.00
C PRO A 171 3.95 22.99 2.68
N ASN A 172 2.96 22.22 2.22
CA ASN A 172 2.52 20.99 2.88
C ASN A 172 3.38 19.78 2.53
N TRP A 173 4.16 19.88 1.46
CA TRP A 173 5.10 18.85 1.05
C TRP A 173 6.42 19.46 0.59
N GLU A 174 7.45 18.64 0.50
CA GLU A 174 8.74 19.01 -0.08
C GLU A 174 9.48 17.78 -0.65
N VAL A 175 10.49 18.03 -1.48
CA VAL A 175 11.45 17.00 -1.89
C VAL A 175 12.48 16.82 -0.79
N MET A 176 12.65 15.59 -0.32
CA MET A 176 13.68 15.22 0.66
C MET A 176 15.08 15.41 0.06
N GLY A 177 15.96 16.11 0.78
CA GLY A 177 17.35 16.30 0.40
C GLY A 177 18.11 14.97 0.34
N GLU A 178 19.03 14.81 -0.60
CA GLU A 178 19.71 13.52 -0.84
C GLU A 178 20.43 12.95 0.39
N LYS A 179 20.99 13.81 1.24
CA LYS A 179 21.70 13.41 2.47
C LYS A 179 20.77 12.95 3.60
N GLU A 180 19.50 13.31 3.52
CA GLU A 180 18.48 12.92 4.49
C GLU A 180 17.78 11.61 4.09
N ARG A 181 18.00 11.15 2.85
CA ARG A 181 17.45 9.90 2.35
C ARG A 181 18.20 8.74 2.95
N ILE A 182 17.45 7.74 3.39
CA ILE A 182 17.98 6.44 3.79
C ILE A 182 18.44 5.70 2.52
N GLY A 183 19.65 5.15 2.56
CA GLY A 183 20.26 4.51 1.42
C GLY A 183 19.65 3.14 1.10
N ARG A 184 19.79 2.69 -0.16
CA ARG A 184 19.37 1.34 -0.60
C ARG A 184 19.86 0.24 0.35
N GLY A 185 21.12 0.28 0.76
CA GLY A 185 21.70 -0.74 1.64
C GLY A 185 20.97 -0.86 2.98
N GLU A 186 20.62 0.27 3.59
CA GLU A 186 19.88 0.29 4.86
C GLU A 186 18.45 -0.23 4.70
N TRP A 187 17.80 0.05 3.56
CA TRP A 187 16.49 -0.54 3.29
C TRP A 187 16.56 -2.05 3.12
N GLU A 188 17.60 -2.58 2.48
CA GLU A 188 17.82 -4.02 2.39
C GLU A 188 18.10 -4.65 3.76
N ASP A 189 18.80 -3.95 4.66
CA ASP A 189 18.98 -4.39 6.05
C ASP A 189 17.62 -4.47 6.79
N VAL A 190 16.73 -3.49 6.60
CA VAL A 190 15.37 -3.54 7.15
C VAL A 190 14.58 -4.72 6.57
N ARG A 191 14.70 -5.00 5.26
CA ARG A 191 14.04 -6.17 4.66
C ARG A 191 14.54 -7.49 5.21
N ALA A 192 15.84 -7.57 5.51
CA ALA A 192 16.48 -8.75 6.09
C ALA A 192 16.22 -8.88 7.60
N TRP A 193 15.82 -7.81 8.26
CA TRP A 193 15.62 -7.77 9.71
C TRP A 193 14.56 -8.76 10.18
N ARG A 194 14.84 -9.44 11.30
CA ARG A 194 13.93 -10.39 11.94
C ARG A 194 13.95 -10.16 13.44
N ILE A 195 12.81 -10.41 14.10
CA ILE A 195 12.75 -10.42 15.57
C ILE A 195 13.57 -11.60 16.09
N GLY A 196 14.44 -11.36 17.07
CA GLY A 196 15.06 -12.40 17.88
C GLY A 196 14.10 -12.92 18.97
N ASP A 197 14.09 -14.22 19.19
CA ASP A 197 13.44 -14.98 20.28
C ASP A 197 12.18 -14.35 20.93
N GLY A 198 11.04 -14.45 20.25
CA GLY A 198 9.67 -14.76 20.74
C GLY A 198 9.01 -14.02 21.93
N ASN A 199 9.66 -13.06 22.59
CA ASN A 199 9.06 -12.30 23.69
C ASN A 199 8.42 -11.00 23.15
N GLU A 200 7.13 -10.78 23.42
CA GLU A 200 6.37 -9.63 22.92
C GLU A 200 6.89 -8.28 23.41
N GLU A 201 7.34 -8.18 24.67
CA GLU A 201 7.91 -6.93 25.21
C GLU A 201 9.24 -6.61 24.52
N ARG A 202 10.04 -7.66 24.22
CA ARG A 202 11.26 -7.52 23.42
C ARG A 202 10.96 -7.22 21.96
N GLU A 203 9.84 -7.69 21.43
CA GLU A 203 9.39 -7.37 20.08
C GLU A 203 9.09 -5.87 19.96
N GLU A 204 8.25 -5.32 20.84
CA GLU A 204 7.89 -3.89 20.77
C GLU A 204 9.14 -3.01 20.97
N GLU A 205 10.00 -3.33 21.93
CA GLU A 205 11.25 -2.60 22.16
C GLU A 205 12.17 -2.65 20.92
N ALA A 206 12.33 -3.83 20.31
CA ALA A 206 13.13 -3.98 19.10
C ALA A 206 12.53 -3.23 17.91
N VAL A 207 11.20 -3.27 17.75
CA VAL A 207 10.45 -2.51 16.73
C VAL A 207 10.69 -1.01 16.94
N ARG A 208 10.54 -0.49 18.16
CA ARG A 208 10.82 0.91 18.49
C ARG A 208 12.25 1.31 18.15
N GLY A 209 13.23 0.48 18.47
CA GLY A 209 14.65 0.73 18.15
C GLY A 209 14.95 0.77 16.64
N VAL A 210 14.17 0.05 15.82
CA VAL A 210 14.23 0.16 14.36
C VAL A 210 13.51 1.43 13.91
N LEU A 211 12.29 1.69 14.39
CA LEU A 211 11.50 2.85 14.02
C LEU A 211 12.19 4.18 14.35
N GLY A 212 12.88 4.29 15.48
CA GLY A 212 13.62 5.51 15.86
C GLY A 212 14.73 5.91 14.87
N ARG A 213 15.15 4.99 13.98
CA ARG A 213 16.09 5.29 12.90
C ARG A 213 15.42 5.69 11.59
N TYR A 214 14.22 5.16 11.32
CA TYR A 214 13.59 5.24 9.99
C TYR A 214 12.28 6.04 9.97
N VAL A 215 11.77 6.46 11.13
CA VAL A 215 10.50 7.17 11.25
C VAL A 215 10.70 8.45 12.06
N ARG A 216 10.41 9.59 11.44
CA ARG A 216 10.53 10.91 12.10
C ARG A 216 9.56 11.06 13.26
N GLY A 217 10.06 11.62 14.37
CA GLY A 217 9.24 11.94 15.54
C GLY A 217 8.89 10.75 16.43
N VAL A 218 9.54 9.60 16.22
CA VAL A 218 9.54 8.47 17.15
C VAL A 218 10.76 8.63 18.05
N GLU A 219 10.52 9.03 19.31
CA GLU A 219 11.51 9.03 20.40
C GLU A 219 11.38 7.78 21.27
#